data_AF-A0A4V1SM09-F1
#
_entry.id   AF-A0A4V1SM09-F1
#
_cell.length_a   1.000
_cell.length_b   1.000
_cell.length_c   1.000
_cell.angle_alpha   90.00
_cell.angle_beta   90.00
_cell.angle_gamma   90.00
#
_symmetry.space_group_name_H-M   'P 1'
#
loop_
_entity.id
_entity.type
_entity.pdbx_description
1 polymer ?
#
loop_
_entity_poly.entity_id
_entity_poly.type
_entity_poly.pdbx_seq_one_letter_code
_entity_poly.pdbx_strand_id
1 'polypeptide(L)'
;MKKAIFVLSIGILSIFGGNDIYAQAKKDPATRIENRIKKMDEQLNLTDAQEAKMRDLFNRKMQAKEQQKAQRKAYREEMKTILTAEQWKKLEEMKAEKKASKKGKKK
;
A
#
# COMPACT_ATOMS: atom_id res chain seq x y z
N MET A 1 47.03 -24.27 -36.23
CA MET A 1 46.11 -23.68 -35.22
C MET A 1 44.69 -24.01 -35.60
N LYS A 2 43.90 -24.43 -34.60
CA LYS A 2 42.67 -25.20 -34.75
C LYS A 2 41.49 -24.31 -35.19
N LYS A 3 40.61 -24.94 -35.97
CA LYS A 3 39.38 -24.44 -36.59
C LYS A 3 38.35 -24.02 -35.54
N ALA A 4 37.53 -23.00 -35.84
CA ALA A 4 36.08 -23.12 -35.93
C ALA A 4 35.41 -21.73 -35.91
N ILE A 5 34.74 -21.40 -37.01
CA ILE A 5 33.58 -20.49 -37.00
C ILE A 5 32.36 -21.38 -36.77
N PHE A 6 31.52 -21.05 -35.80
CA PHE A 6 30.09 -21.37 -35.84
C PHE A 6 29.30 -20.35 -35.02
N VAL A 7 28.38 -19.67 -35.71
CA VAL A 7 27.36 -18.77 -35.17
C VAL A 7 26.27 -19.62 -34.52
N LEU A 8 25.78 -19.23 -33.34
CA LEU A 8 24.41 -19.54 -32.95
C LEU A 8 23.87 -18.53 -31.93
N SER A 9 22.73 -17.99 -32.34
CA SER A 9 21.88 -16.93 -31.82
C SER A 9 21.16 -17.23 -30.51
N ILE A 10 20.41 -16.21 -30.06
CA ILE A 10 19.34 -16.18 -29.03
C ILE A 10 19.91 -15.85 -27.64
N GLY A 11 19.73 -14.67 -27.05
CA GLY A 11 18.63 -13.73 -27.16
C GLY A 11 17.98 -13.63 -25.77
N ILE A 12 18.32 -12.61 -24.99
CA ILE A 12 17.44 -12.12 -23.92
C ILE A 12 17.50 -10.59 -23.95
N LEU A 13 16.57 -10.03 -24.71
CA LEU A 13 15.89 -8.79 -24.34
C LEU A 13 15.55 -8.86 -22.85
N SER A 14 16.32 -8.17 -22.00
CA SER A 14 15.85 -7.84 -20.66
C SER A 14 15.03 -6.54 -20.73
N ILE A 15 14.00 -6.54 -21.59
CA ILE A 15 12.88 -5.60 -21.49
C ILE A 15 11.95 -6.13 -20.40
N PHE A 16 12.41 -6.17 -19.15
CA PHE A 16 11.58 -6.47 -17.98
C PHE A 16 12.12 -5.73 -16.75
N GLY A 17 12.16 -4.41 -16.85
CA GLY A 17 12.32 -3.51 -15.69
C GLY A 17 11.49 -2.23 -15.78
N GLY A 18 10.71 -2.07 -16.86
CA GLY A 18 10.02 -0.81 -17.20
C GLY A 18 8.60 -0.64 -16.64
N ASN A 19 8.08 -1.60 -15.87
CA ASN A 19 6.68 -1.53 -15.38
C ASN A 19 6.54 -1.07 -13.92
N ASP A 20 7.63 -0.96 -13.15
CA ASP A 20 7.54 -0.49 -11.75
C ASP A 20 7.73 1.03 -11.59
N ILE A 21 8.19 1.74 -12.62
CA ILE A 21 8.43 3.20 -12.54
C ILE A 21 7.11 3.98 -12.52
N TYR A 22 6.06 3.49 -13.20
CA TYR A 22 4.78 4.20 -13.31
C TYR A 22 3.73 3.83 -12.25
N ALA A 23 3.99 2.85 -11.37
CA ALA A 23 3.02 2.36 -10.39
C ALA A 23 3.12 3.05 -9.00
N GLN A 24 4.12 3.91 -8.76
CA GLN A 24 4.37 4.51 -7.45
C GLN A 24 4.49 6.05 -7.45
N ALA A 25 3.77 6.76 -8.32
CA ALA A 25 3.41 8.15 -8.03
C ALA A 25 2.37 8.18 -6.89
N LYS A 26 2.75 7.71 -5.70
CA LYS A 26 1.96 7.91 -4.48
C LYS A 26 1.93 9.42 -4.27
N LYS A 27 0.84 10.08 -4.69
CA LYS A 27 0.54 11.47 -4.30
C LYS A 27 0.90 11.64 -2.84
N ASP A 28 1.82 12.57 -2.57
CA ASP A 28 2.36 12.87 -1.24
C ASP A 28 1.21 12.90 -0.22
N PRO A 29 1.32 12.17 0.91
CA PRO A 29 0.35 12.22 1.99
C PRO A 29 -0.09 13.64 2.37
N ALA A 30 0.83 14.61 2.35
CA ALA A 30 0.51 16.01 2.63
C ALA A 30 -0.48 16.58 1.59
N THR A 31 -0.22 16.34 0.30
CA THR A 31 -1.12 16.74 -0.79
C THR A 31 -2.52 16.13 -0.66
N ARG A 32 -2.66 14.94 -0.05
CA ARG A 32 -3.99 14.34 0.18
C ARG A 32 -4.77 15.04 1.28
N ILE A 33 -4.08 15.51 2.32
CA ILE A 33 -4.68 16.25 3.43
C ILE A 33 -5.16 17.61 2.92
N GLU A 34 -4.31 18.34 2.19
CA GLU A 34 -4.67 19.64 1.62
C GLU A 34 -5.89 19.54 0.69
N ASN A 35 -5.89 18.58 -0.24
CA ASN A 35 -7.04 18.37 -1.13
C ASN A 35 -8.34 18.06 -0.38
N ARG A 36 -8.25 17.41 0.79
CA ARG A 36 -9.42 17.10 1.62
C ARG A 36 -9.91 18.34 2.35
N ILE A 37 -9.01 19.15 2.88
CA ILE A 37 -9.36 20.39 3.57
C ILE A 37 -9.97 21.37 2.59
N LYS A 38 -9.36 21.54 1.42
CA LYS A 38 -9.92 22.38 0.35
C LYS A 38 -11.36 22.00 -0.01
N LYS A 39 -11.65 20.69 -0.15
CA LYS A 39 -13.03 20.23 -0.37
C LYS A 39 -13.97 20.53 0.79
N MET A 40 -13.47 20.46 2.02
CA MET A 40 -14.28 20.80 3.20
C MET A 40 -14.52 22.30 3.28
N ASP A 41 -13.53 23.11 2.95
CA ASP A 41 -13.67 24.55 2.83
C ASP A 41 -14.71 24.92 1.77
N GLU A 42 -14.59 24.38 0.55
CA GLU A 42 -15.58 24.58 -0.52
C GLU A 42 -17.02 24.21 -0.11
N GLN A 43 -17.19 23.24 0.79
CA GLN A 43 -18.50 22.76 1.23
C GLN A 43 -19.04 23.44 2.49
N LEU A 44 -18.16 23.95 3.35
CA LEU A 44 -18.49 24.38 4.71
C LEU A 44 -18.06 25.82 5.00
N ASN A 45 -17.36 26.48 4.06
CA ASN A 45 -16.74 27.80 4.19
C ASN A 45 -15.90 27.89 5.48
N LEU A 46 -14.81 27.12 5.52
CA LEU A 46 -13.96 27.06 6.70
C LEU A 46 -13.16 28.36 6.81
N THR A 47 -13.02 28.84 8.04
CA THR A 47 -12.06 29.91 8.34
C THR A 47 -10.63 29.37 8.33
N ASP A 48 -9.64 30.23 8.09
CA ASP A 48 -8.21 29.85 8.13
C ASP A 48 -7.82 29.15 9.43
N ALA A 49 -8.38 29.60 10.56
CA ALA A 49 -8.16 29.00 11.87
C ALA A 49 -8.74 27.59 11.98
N GLN A 50 -9.89 27.33 11.35
CA GLN A 50 -10.47 25.99 11.27
C GLN A 50 -9.67 25.09 10.33
N GLU A 51 -9.22 25.60 9.18
CA GLU A 51 -8.36 24.83 8.28
C GLU A 51 -7.06 24.39 8.97
N ALA A 52 -6.40 25.29 9.69
CA ALA A 52 -5.17 24.99 10.42
C ALA A 52 -5.38 23.87 11.45
N LYS A 53 -6.50 23.90 12.19
CA LYS A 53 -6.87 22.82 13.13
C LYS A 53 -7.16 21.50 12.39
N MET A 54 -7.79 21.57 11.22
CA MET A 54 -8.05 20.38 10.40
C MET A 54 -6.76 19.78 9.83
N ARG A 55 -5.79 20.60 9.41
CA ARG A 55 -4.45 20.16 8.98
C ARG A 55 -3.78 19.36 10.09
N ASP A 56 -3.69 19.95 11.28
CA ASP A 56 -3.09 19.30 12.44
C ASP A 56 -3.81 18.00 12.81
N LEU A 57 -5.15 18.00 12.88
CA LEU A 57 -5.94 16.81 13.17
C LEU A 57 -5.67 15.67 12.17
N PHE A 58 -5.64 15.98 10.88
CA PHE A 58 -5.37 14.97 9.85
C PHE A 58 -3.92 14.48 9.87
N ASN A 59 -2.95 15.35 10.16
CA ASN A 59 -1.55 14.96 10.33
C ASN A 59 -1.38 13.97 11.48
N ARG A 60 -1.93 14.29 12.66
CA ARG A 60 -1.92 13.38 13.83
C ARG A 60 -2.57 12.04 13.52
N LYS A 61 -3.72 12.06 12.83
CA LYS A 61 -4.41 10.84 12.40
C LYS A 61 -3.56 10.00 11.45
N MET A 62 -2.83 10.64 10.54
CA MET A 62 -1.93 9.94 9.61
C MET A 62 -0.74 9.30 10.34
N GLN A 63 -0.12 10.02 11.27
CA GLN A 63 0.97 9.49 12.10
C GLN A 63 0.49 8.29 12.93
N ALA A 64 -0.66 8.41 13.60
CA ALA A 64 -1.26 7.31 14.36
C ALA A 64 -1.58 6.09 13.48
N LYS A 65 -1.99 6.31 12.23
CA LYS A 65 -2.28 5.23 11.28
C LYS A 65 -1.02 4.47 10.87
N GLU A 66 0.10 5.16 10.67
CA GLU A 66 1.39 4.49 10.36
C GLU A 66 1.89 3.69 11.57
N GLN A 67 1.79 4.23 12.78
CA GLN A 67 2.09 3.48 14.01
C GLN A 67 1.20 2.23 14.14
N GLN A 68 -0.10 2.37 13.92
CA GLN A 68 -1.03 1.24 13.97
C GLN A 68 -0.70 0.19 12.89
N LYS A 69 -0.25 0.60 11.71
CA LYS A 69 0.18 -0.32 10.65
C LYS A 69 1.42 -1.10 11.06
N ALA A 70 2.39 -0.45 11.70
CA ALA A 70 3.57 -1.11 12.25
C ALA A 70 3.19 -2.11 13.35
N GLN A 71 2.35 -1.71 14.31
CA GLN A 71 1.84 -2.58 15.37
C GLN A 71 1.11 -3.81 14.82
N ARG A 72 0.25 -3.63 13.80
CA ARG A 72 -0.45 -4.74 13.14
C ARG A 72 0.51 -5.70 12.44
N LYS A 73 1.62 -5.20 11.90
CA LYS A 73 2.65 -6.04 11.29
C LYS A 73 3.38 -6.85 12.37
N ALA A 74 3.83 -6.19 13.44
CA ALA A 74 4.50 -6.85 14.57
C ALA A 74 3.62 -7.95 15.18
N TYR A 75 2.38 -7.61 15.53
CA TYR A 75 1.38 -8.58 16.03
C TYR A 75 1.18 -9.77 15.09
N ARG A 76 1.18 -9.53 13.77
CA ARG A 76 1.02 -10.59 12.77
C ARG A 76 2.23 -11.54 12.77
N GLU A 77 3.45 -11.01 12.90
CA GLU A 77 4.66 -11.83 12.97
C GLU A 77 4.71 -12.63 14.27
N GLU A 78 4.38 -12.03 15.42
CA GLU A 78 4.29 -12.74 16.71
C GLU A 78 3.24 -13.86 16.68
N MET A 79 2.07 -13.59 16.07
CA MET A 79 1.05 -14.63 15.94
C MET A 79 1.52 -15.80 15.06
N LYS A 80 2.38 -15.55 14.08
CA LYS A 80 2.96 -16.59 13.22
C LYS A 80 3.94 -17.48 13.98
N THR A 81 4.60 -16.99 15.03
CA THR A 81 5.49 -17.81 15.87
C THR A 81 4.73 -18.69 16.86
N ILE A 82 3.50 -18.31 17.22
CA ILE A 82 2.65 -19.08 18.16
C ILE A 82 1.88 -20.19 17.42
N LEU A 83 1.42 -19.92 16.19
CA LEU A 83 0.60 -20.85 15.42
C LEU A 83 1.46 -21.87 14.65
N THR A 84 0.93 -23.08 14.47
CA THR A 84 1.52 -24.03 13.52
C THR A 84 1.35 -23.54 12.08
N ALA A 85 2.14 -24.07 11.15
CA ALA A 85 2.05 -23.71 9.74
C ALA A 85 0.64 -23.95 9.15
N GLU A 86 -0.01 -25.04 9.55
CA GLU A 86 -1.37 -25.37 9.11
C GLU A 86 -2.42 -24.42 9.70
N GLN A 87 -2.33 -24.09 10.99
CA GLN A 87 -3.21 -23.13 11.65
C GLN A 87 -3.05 -21.73 11.04
N TRP A 88 -1.82 -21.32 10.74
CA TRP A 88 -1.53 -20.07 10.06
C TRP A 88 -2.16 -20.00 8.68
N LYS A 89 -2.01 -21.07 7.89
CA LYS A 89 -2.59 -21.18 6.55
C LYS A 89 -4.11 -21.05 6.61
N LYS A 90 -4.77 -21.80 7.52
CA LYS A 90 -6.22 -21.72 7.69
C LYS A 90 -6.68 -20.32 8.10
N LEU A 91 -5.92 -19.64 8.96
CA LEU A 91 -6.21 -18.28 9.36
C LEU A 91 -6.13 -17.27 8.20
N GLU A 92 -5.11 -17.38 7.34
CA GLU A 92 -4.99 -16.51 6.16
C GLU A 92 -6.12 -16.78 5.14
N GLU A 93 -6.54 -18.03 4.94
CA GLU A 93 -7.71 -18.39 4.13
C GLU A 93 -8.99 -17.74 4.66
N MET A 94 -9.27 -17.86 5.96
CA MET A 94 -10.43 -17.21 6.60
C MET A 94 -10.40 -15.69 6.45
N LYS A 95 -9.22 -15.06 6.53
CA LYS A 95 -9.08 -13.61 6.30
C LYS A 95 -9.37 -13.23 4.85
N ALA A 96 -8.91 -14.03 3.89
CA ALA A 96 -9.14 -13.80 2.48
C ALA A 96 -10.64 -13.90 2.13
N GLU A 97 -11.32 -14.92 2.64
CA GLU A 97 -12.76 -15.11 2.45
C GLU A 97 -13.58 -13.95 3.06
N LYS A 98 -13.25 -13.53 4.28
CA LYS A 98 -13.86 -12.34 4.92
C LYS A 98 -13.65 -11.07 4.11
N LYS A 99 -12.52 -10.93 3.40
CA LYS A 99 -12.25 -9.79 2.54
C LYS A 99 -13.05 -9.87 1.23
N ALA A 100 -13.17 -11.06 0.65
CA ALA A 100 -13.94 -11.30 -0.58
C ALA A 100 -15.44 -11.06 -0.37
N SER A 101 -16.01 -11.61 0.70
CA SER A 101 -17.43 -11.40 1.07
C SER A 101 -17.76 -9.92 1.29
N LYS A 102 -16.88 -9.15 1.93
CA LYS A 102 -17.05 -7.69 2.08
C LYS A 102 -16.99 -6.92 0.76
N LYS A 103 -16.25 -7.42 -0.24
CA LYS A 103 -16.18 -6.80 -1.58
C LYS A 103 -17.42 -7.12 -2.40
N GLY A 104 -17.96 -8.34 -2.27
CA GLY A 104 -19.21 -8.77 -2.93
C GLY A 104 -20.44 -7.99 -2.46
N LYS A 105 -20.54 -7.69 -1.15
CA LYS A 105 -21.65 -6.90 -0.57
C LYS A 105 -21.63 -5.39 -0.88
N LYS A 106 -20.59 -4.90 -1.56
CA LYS A 106 -20.43 -3.48 -1.92
C LYS A 106 -20.66 -3.19 -3.41
N LYS A 107 -21.06 -4.22 -4.17
CA LYS A 107 -21.58 -4.11 -5.53
C LYS A 107 -23.10 -4.22 -5.46
#